data_AF-A0A1A8EZL3-F1
#
_entry.id   AF-A0A1A8EZL3-F1
#
_cell.length_a   1.000
_cell.length_b   1.000
_cell.length_c   1.000
_cell.angle_alpha   90.00
_cell.angle_beta   90.00
_cell.angle_gamma   90.00
#
_symmetry.space_group_name_H-M   'P 1'
#
loop_
_entity.id
_entity.type
_entity.pdbx_description
1 polymer ?
#
loop_
_entity_poly.entity_id
_entity_poly.type
_entity_poly.pdbx_seq_one_letter_code
_entity_poly.pdbx_strand_id
1 'polypeptide(L)'
;MSEPDSPGESQRGAPRFFVGCEDDESEVLEDSIRTDMELYEDDEDTDSPPEQQIVVGICCMMKKSKSKPMTQILERLCKFEYITVVIFPEDIILNEPVDKWPLCDCLISFHSKGFPLDKAVSYAKLRNPLLINDLNMQYYIQDRREVYRILQEEGIELPRYAVLNRDPDKPDECNLVEGEDHVEVNGEMFQKPFVEKPVCAEDHNVYIYYPTTAGGGSQRLFRKIGSRSSVYSTESSVRKTGSYIYEEFMPTDGTDVKVYTVGPDYAHAEARKSPALDGKVERDSEGKEVRYPVMLSAMEKLMARKVCLAFKQTVCGFDLLRANGRSYVCDVNGFSFVKNSMKYYDDCAKILGNIVMQLGQHNDCEIEEKKSKLEQLKTVLEMYGHFSGINRKVQLTYLPHGQPKTS
;
A
#
# COMPACT_ATOMS: atom_id res chain seq x y z
N MET A 1 75.43 20.79 20.14
CA MET A 1 74.99 21.02 18.75
C MET A 1 73.51 20.71 18.71
N SER A 2 72.59 21.66 18.50
CA SER A 2 72.79 23.11 18.32
C SER A 2 71.53 23.92 18.68
N GLU A 3 71.74 25.14 19.19
CA GLU A 3 70.94 26.36 18.99
C GLU A 3 69.54 26.54 19.66
N PRO A 4 69.04 27.80 19.82
CA PRO A 4 68.24 28.19 21.00
C PRO A 4 66.96 29.05 20.76
N ASP A 5 66.33 29.45 21.88
CA ASP A 5 65.52 30.66 22.15
C ASP A 5 64.26 31.04 21.31
N SER A 6 63.08 30.86 21.94
CA SER A 6 62.15 31.91 22.50
C SER A 6 61.82 33.22 21.73
N PRO A 7 60.66 33.91 21.99
CA PRO A 7 59.37 33.50 22.61
C PRO A 7 58.09 34.05 21.89
N GLY A 8 56.90 33.84 22.47
CA GLY A 8 55.66 34.59 22.11
C GLY A 8 54.39 34.12 22.88
N GLU A 9 53.60 35.04 23.47
CA GLU A 9 52.52 34.70 24.43
C GLU A 9 51.08 35.03 23.96
N SER A 10 50.11 34.18 24.34
CA SER A 10 48.79 34.52 24.96
C SER A 10 47.96 33.22 25.15
N GLN A 11 47.55 32.81 26.36
CA GLN A 11 46.39 33.29 27.16
C GLN A 11 45.04 33.14 26.42
N ARG A 12 43.98 32.47 26.92
CA ARG A 12 43.61 31.88 28.24
C ARG A 12 42.83 30.56 28.00
N GLY A 13 42.52 29.66 28.94
CA GLY A 13 42.73 29.57 30.40
C GLY A 13 41.54 28.81 31.04
N ALA A 14 41.78 27.72 31.78
CA ALA A 14 40.73 26.81 32.27
C ALA A 14 40.84 26.51 33.80
N PRO A 15 39.72 26.39 34.55
CA PRO A 15 39.74 26.25 36.01
C PRO A 15 39.70 24.79 36.52
N ARG A 16 40.26 24.55 37.72
CA ARG A 16 40.06 23.31 38.52
C ARG A 16 40.12 23.57 40.06
N PHE A 17 39.05 23.19 40.74
CA PHE A 17 38.91 22.63 42.11
C PHE A 17 39.73 23.12 43.34
N PHE A 18 39.02 23.83 44.24
CA PHE A 18 38.59 23.41 45.62
C PHE A 18 39.56 23.30 46.83
N VAL A 19 38.95 23.40 48.03
CA VAL A 19 39.42 23.20 49.44
C VAL A 19 40.12 24.38 50.13
N GLY A 20 39.59 24.82 51.29
CA GLY A 20 40.23 25.71 52.27
C GLY A 20 39.24 26.45 53.20
N CYS A 21 39.60 26.62 54.48
CA CYS A 21 38.88 27.34 55.55
C CYS A 21 39.89 28.29 56.26
N GLU A 22 39.77 28.92 57.44
CA GLU A 22 38.93 28.94 58.67
C GLU A 22 39.03 30.41 59.24
N ASP A 23 38.20 31.05 60.08
CA ASP A 23 36.87 30.83 60.72
C ASP A 23 36.31 32.21 61.22
N ASP A 24 35.48 32.24 62.29
CA ASP A 24 35.17 33.33 63.26
C ASP A 24 33.97 34.32 63.08
N GLU A 25 33.11 34.27 64.11
CA GLU A 25 32.01 35.09 64.68
C GLU A 25 31.66 36.53 64.21
N SER A 26 30.34 36.86 64.16
CA SER A 26 29.68 37.77 65.14
C SER A 26 28.14 38.01 64.97
N GLU A 27 27.44 38.04 66.12
CA GLU A 27 26.17 38.72 66.51
C GLU A 27 24.92 38.84 65.59
N VAL A 28 24.00 37.86 65.74
CA VAL A 28 22.60 37.99 66.23
C VAL A 28 21.78 39.28 65.96
N LEU A 29 20.61 39.15 65.31
CA LEU A 29 19.30 39.62 65.83
C LEU A 29 18.08 39.03 65.08
N GLU A 30 16.97 38.95 65.80
CA GLU A 30 15.68 38.23 65.63
C GLU A 30 14.87 38.56 64.33
N ASP A 31 13.82 37.84 63.91
CA ASP A 31 12.91 36.94 64.65
C ASP A 31 12.31 35.80 63.76
N SER A 32 11.54 34.90 64.37
CA SER A 32 11.08 33.62 63.82
C SER A 32 9.73 33.64 63.08
N ILE A 33 9.67 32.97 61.92
CA ILE A 33 8.41 32.43 61.35
C ILE A 33 8.63 30.99 60.85
N ARG A 34 8.03 30.06 61.61
CA ARG A 34 7.36 28.80 61.23
C ARG A 34 7.85 28.03 60.00
N THR A 35 8.22 26.78 60.24
CA THR A 35 8.16 25.69 59.26
C THR A 35 6.74 25.53 58.71
N ASP A 36 6.58 25.61 57.40
CA ASP A 36 5.54 24.90 56.65
C ASP A 36 6.19 24.29 55.40
N MET A 37 6.12 22.95 55.30
CA MET A 37 6.76 22.15 54.25
C MET A 37 5.67 21.75 53.25
N GLU A 38 5.28 22.68 52.39
CA GLU A 38 4.24 22.43 51.38
C GLU A 38 4.84 22.34 49.97
N LEU A 39 4.66 21.16 49.37
CA LEU A 39 4.11 21.00 48.02
C LEU A 39 4.74 21.87 46.91
N TYR A 40 5.86 21.39 46.38
CA TYR A 40 5.94 21.26 44.92
C TYR A 40 5.52 19.83 44.60
N GLU A 41 4.28 19.70 44.12
CA GLU A 41 3.66 18.43 43.73
C GLU A 41 4.32 17.86 42.48
N ASP A 42 4.00 16.61 42.16
CA ASP A 42 4.36 16.02 40.88
C ASP A 42 3.81 16.91 39.74
N ASP A 43 4.69 17.40 38.86
CA ASP A 43 4.33 17.53 37.44
C ASP A 43 4.12 16.10 36.94
N GLU A 44 2.95 15.51 37.23
CA GLU A 44 2.50 14.27 36.62
C GLU A 44 2.62 14.45 35.10
N ASP A 45 3.29 13.52 34.41
CA ASP A 45 3.29 13.48 32.93
C ASP A 45 1.84 13.58 32.47
N THR A 46 1.45 14.73 31.90
CA THR A 46 0.06 14.97 31.51
C THR A 46 -0.27 14.15 30.28
N ASP A 47 -0.58 12.86 30.50
CA ASP A 47 -0.97 11.81 29.54
C ASP A 47 -2.38 12.07 28.97
N SER A 48 -2.70 13.35 28.78
CA SER A 48 -3.84 13.83 28.01
C SER A 48 -3.54 13.54 26.54
N PRO A 49 -4.35 12.72 25.85
CA PRO A 49 -4.10 12.43 24.44
C PRO A 49 -4.12 13.74 23.64
N PRO A 50 -3.22 13.91 22.65
CA PRO A 50 -3.11 15.16 21.91
C PRO A 50 -4.45 15.56 21.29
N GLU A 51 -4.80 16.85 21.37
CA GLU A 51 -6.16 17.38 21.20
C GLU A 51 -6.86 17.01 19.87
N GLN A 52 -6.09 16.62 18.85
CA GLN A 52 -6.61 16.09 17.59
C GLN A 52 -5.78 14.88 17.13
N GLN A 53 -6.33 13.68 17.29
CA GLN A 53 -5.77 12.43 16.75
C GLN A 53 -6.40 12.06 15.40
N ILE A 54 -5.58 11.66 14.44
CA ILE A 54 -6.02 11.16 13.13
C ILE A 54 -6.42 9.69 13.26
N VAL A 55 -7.66 9.35 12.90
CA VAL A 55 -8.19 7.99 13.01
C VAL A 55 -7.96 7.23 11.71
N VAL A 56 -7.17 6.14 11.78
CA VAL A 56 -6.90 5.23 10.66
C VAL A 56 -7.78 3.99 10.77
N GLY A 57 -8.80 3.92 9.92
CA GLY A 57 -9.72 2.80 9.78
C GLY A 57 -9.14 1.65 8.96
N ILE A 58 -9.17 0.43 9.50
CA ILE A 58 -8.74 -0.79 8.82
C ILE A 58 -9.97 -1.62 8.44
N CYS A 59 -10.39 -1.56 7.17
CA CYS A 59 -11.59 -2.24 6.68
C CYS A 59 -11.23 -3.34 5.68
N CYS A 60 -11.03 -4.56 6.18
CA CYS A 60 -10.83 -5.78 5.40
C CYS A 60 -11.25 -7.02 6.21
N MET A 61 -11.42 -8.16 5.54
CA MET A 61 -11.81 -9.44 6.17
C MET A 61 -10.89 -9.80 7.35
N MET A 62 -11.43 -10.45 8.38
CA MET A 62 -10.73 -10.77 9.64
C MET A 62 -9.45 -11.59 9.41
N LYS A 63 -9.47 -12.47 8.40
CA LYS A 63 -8.32 -13.26 7.93
C LYS A 63 -7.15 -12.40 7.41
N LYS A 64 -7.42 -11.16 6.99
CA LYS A 64 -6.43 -10.16 6.58
C LYS A 64 -6.08 -9.23 7.75
N SER A 65 -7.06 -8.66 8.45
CA SER A 65 -6.82 -7.70 9.54
C SER A 65 -6.10 -8.31 10.75
N LYS A 66 -6.39 -9.57 11.11
CA LYS A 66 -5.68 -10.33 12.16
C LYS A 66 -4.47 -11.13 11.64
N SER A 67 -3.95 -10.84 10.45
CA SER A 67 -2.77 -11.55 9.91
C SER A 67 -1.47 -11.01 10.50
N LYS A 68 -0.48 -11.87 10.78
CA LYS A 68 0.81 -11.47 11.39
C LYS A 68 1.50 -10.27 10.73
N PRO A 69 1.54 -10.11 9.39
CA PRO A 69 2.08 -8.90 8.77
C PRO A 69 1.27 -7.63 9.10
N MET A 70 -0.06 -7.75 9.13
CA MET A 70 -0.94 -6.62 9.50
C MET A 70 -0.72 -6.23 10.96
N THR A 71 -0.82 -7.15 11.92
CA THR A 71 -0.66 -6.79 13.34
C THR A 71 0.70 -6.14 13.58
N GLN A 72 1.78 -6.70 13.03
CA GLN A 72 3.13 -6.13 13.17
C GLN A 72 3.26 -4.71 12.61
N ILE A 73 2.50 -4.34 11.58
CA ILE A 73 2.49 -2.99 11.02
C ILE A 73 1.59 -2.06 11.86
N LEU A 74 0.42 -2.52 12.31
CA LEU A 74 -0.48 -1.72 13.16
C LEU A 74 0.11 -1.46 14.55
N GLU A 75 0.76 -2.46 15.17
CA GLU A 75 1.53 -2.35 16.43
C GLU A 75 2.65 -1.28 16.37
N ARG A 76 3.06 -0.88 15.17
CA ARG A 76 4.05 0.17 14.91
C ARG A 76 3.39 1.50 14.53
N LEU A 77 2.26 1.46 13.81
CA LEU A 77 1.49 2.64 13.44
C LEU A 77 0.89 3.32 14.68
N CYS A 78 0.41 2.54 15.66
CA CYS A 78 -0.03 3.03 16.98
C CYS A 78 1.10 3.59 17.87
N LYS A 79 2.32 3.76 17.36
CA LYS A 79 3.43 4.47 18.04
C LYS A 79 3.61 5.90 17.52
N PHE A 80 2.81 6.32 16.55
CA PHE A 80 2.69 7.71 16.17
C PHE A 80 1.69 8.37 17.13
N GLU A 81 2.18 9.32 17.93
CA GLU A 81 1.46 10.09 18.96
C GLU A 81 0.07 10.60 18.52
N TYR A 82 -0.03 11.04 17.27
CA TYR A 82 -1.25 11.61 16.66
C TYR A 82 -2.07 10.60 15.83
N ILE A 83 -1.79 9.29 15.89
CA ILE A 83 -2.50 8.27 15.07
C ILE A 83 -3.15 7.20 15.94
N THR A 84 -4.48 7.13 15.89
CA THR A 84 -5.28 6.06 16.51
C THR A 84 -5.81 5.11 15.44
N VAL A 85 -5.62 3.80 15.62
CA VAL A 85 -6.01 2.77 14.65
C VAL A 85 -7.29 2.06 15.06
N VAL A 86 -8.30 2.05 14.19
CA VAL A 86 -9.60 1.40 14.41
C VAL A 86 -9.80 0.27 13.41
N ILE A 87 -9.77 -0.99 13.88
CA ILE A 87 -10.05 -2.15 13.03
C ILE A 87 -11.56 -2.38 12.97
N PHE A 88 -12.13 -2.33 11.77
CA PHE A 88 -13.57 -2.48 11.57
C PHE A 88 -13.94 -3.97 11.79
N PRO A 89 -14.92 -4.31 12.65
CA PRO A 89 -15.29 -5.71 12.88
C PRO A 89 -15.90 -6.34 11.62
N GLU A 90 -15.52 -7.58 11.30
CA GLU A 90 -15.99 -8.29 10.09
C GLU A 90 -17.52 -8.44 10.05
N ASP A 91 -18.16 -8.62 11.21
CA ASP A 91 -19.62 -8.66 11.34
C ASP A 91 -20.27 -7.32 10.92
N ILE A 92 -19.72 -6.19 11.33
CA ILE A 92 -20.17 -4.85 10.92
C ILE A 92 -19.95 -4.63 9.41
N ILE A 93 -18.78 -5.04 8.89
CA ILE A 93 -18.46 -4.97 7.46
C ILE A 93 -19.47 -5.76 6.62
N LEU A 94 -19.86 -6.97 7.06
CA LEU A 94 -20.79 -7.83 6.33
C LEU A 94 -22.25 -7.39 6.52
N ASN A 95 -22.71 -7.27 7.76
CA ASN A 95 -24.13 -7.27 8.10
C ASN A 95 -24.72 -5.87 8.31
N GLU A 96 -23.97 -4.91 8.85
CA GLU A 96 -24.50 -3.57 9.15
C GLU A 96 -24.32 -2.57 7.98
N PRO A 97 -25.23 -1.60 7.80
CA PRO A 97 -25.14 -0.61 6.74
C PRO A 97 -24.02 0.41 7.03
N VAL A 98 -23.55 1.07 5.97
CA VAL A 98 -22.28 1.82 5.95
C VAL A 98 -22.30 3.10 6.79
N ASP A 99 -23.48 3.60 7.15
CA ASP A 99 -23.67 4.71 8.09
C ASP A 99 -23.32 4.32 9.53
N LYS A 100 -23.52 3.05 9.93
CA LYS A 100 -23.15 2.54 11.26
C LYS A 100 -21.70 2.11 11.41
N TRP A 101 -20.91 2.12 10.33
CA TRP A 101 -19.50 1.72 10.40
C TRP A 101 -18.69 2.74 11.23
N PRO A 102 -17.60 2.32 11.90
CA PRO A 102 -16.75 3.24 12.66
C PRO A 102 -16.25 4.38 11.79
N LEU A 103 -16.12 5.58 12.36
CA LEU A 103 -15.55 6.73 11.66
C LEU A 103 -14.03 6.60 11.54
N CYS A 104 -13.47 7.18 10.48
CA CYS A 104 -12.04 7.34 10.29
C CYS A 104 -11.75 8.49 9.32
N ASP A 105 -10.68 9.24 9.55
CA ASP A 105 -10.19 10.30 8.65
C ASP A 105 -9.39 9.69 7.49
N CYS A 106 -8.75 8.54 7.73
CA CYS A 106 -7.97 7.78 6.77
C CYS A 106 -8.44 6.32 6.74
N LEU A 107 -8.57 5.73 5.55
CA LEU A 107 -9.06 4.37 5.33
C LEU A 107 -8.02 3.50 4.61
N ILE A 108 -7.59 2.43 5.28
CA ILE A 108 -6.87 1.31 4.69
C ILE A 108 -7.88 0.18 4.46
N SER A 109 -8.32 0.04 3.21
CA SER A 109 -9.35 -0.95 2.85
C SER A 109 -9.05 -1.63 1.53
N PHE A 110 -9.24 -2.95 1.49
CA PHE A 110 -8.86 -3.76 0.34
C PHE A 110 -9.66 -5.06 0.20
N HIS A 111 -10.01 -5.39 -1.03
CA HIS A 111 -10.70 -6.61 -1.41
C HIS A 111 -9.90 -7.89 -1.10
N SER A 112 -10.65 -8.95 -0.79
CA SER A 112 -10.30 -10.35 -1.04
C SER A 112 -11.53 -11.20 -0.87
N LYS A 113 -11.57 -12.39 -1.48
CA LYS A 113 -12.71 -13.34 -1.45
C LYS A 113 -13.58 -13.25 -0.19
N GLY A 114 -14.79 -12.73 -0.36
CA GLY A 114 -15.81 -12.52 0.69
C GLY A 114 -16.00 -11.07 1.14
N PHE A 115 -15.15 -10.13 0.70
CA PHE A 115 -15.24 -8.73 1.08
C PHE A 115 -16.26 -7.95 0.23
N PRO A 116 -17.23 -7.24 0.85
CA PRO A 116 -18.24 -6.46 0.12
C PRO A 116 -17.67 -5.11 -0.34
N LEU A 117 -16.95 -5.11 -1.46
CA LEU A 117 -16.29 -3.91 -2.01
C LEU A 117 -17.29 -2.78 -2.30
N ASP A 118 -18.52 -3.09 -2.72
CA ASP A 118 -19.59 -2.09 -2.94
C ASP A 118 -19.92 -1.32 -1.66
N LYS A 119 -19.91 -2.00 -0.50
CA LYS A 119 -20.13 -1.36 0.81
C LYS A 119 -18.93 -0.49 1.18
N ALA A 120 -17.70 -0.94 0.94
CA ALA A 120 -16.51 -0.11 1.19
C ALA A 120 -16.49 1.17 0.33
N VAL A 121 -16.85 1.05 -0.96
CA VAL A 121 -17.00 2.22 -1.86
C VAL A 121 -18.13 3.15 -1.38
N SER A 122 -19.24 2.59 -0.90
CA SER A 122 -20.36 3.37 -0.37
C SER A 122 -20.01 4.08 0.95
N TYR A 123 -19.26 3.43 1.84
CA TYR A 123 -18.69 4.04 3.04
C TYR A 123 -17.74 5.20 2.68
N ALA A 124 -16.83 4.99 1.73
CA ALA A 124 -15.91 6.03 1.28
C ALA A 124 -16.63 7.24 0.68
N LYS A 125 -17.70 7.01 -0.10
CA LYS A 125 -18.57 8.09 -0.64
C LYS A 125 -19.36 8.82 0.45
N LEU A 126 -19.76 8.12 1.52
CA LEU A 126 -20.54 8.70 2.63
C LEU A 126 -19.69 9.50 3.62
N ARG A 127 -18.46 9.03 3.90
CA ARG A 127 -17.57 9.62 4.93
C ARG A 127 -16.42 10.45 4.37
N ASN A 128 -16.13 10.33 3.07
CA ASN A 128 -15.01 10.99 2.38
C ASN A 128 -13.64 10.91 3.14
N PRO A 129 -13.22 9.72 3.60
CA PRO A 129 -11.91 9.56 4.21
C PRO A 129 -10.81 9.60 3.15
N LEU A 130 -9.59 9.95 3.57
CA LEU A 130 -8.38 9.73 2.78
C LEU A 130 -8.23 8.23 2.45
N LEU A 131 -8.08 7.87 1.18
CA LEU A 131 -7.88 6.48 0.76
C LEU A 131 -6.39 6.18 0.57
N ILE A 132 -5.83 5.26 1.36
CA ILE A 132 -4.46 4.77 1.15
C ILE A 132 -4.37 3.88 -0.11
N ASN A 133 -5.43 3.13 -0.40
CA ASN A 133 -5.59 2.36 -1.63
C ASN A 133 -6.96 2.71 -2.23
N ASP A 134 -7.00 3.15 -3.49
CA ASP A 134 -8.26 3.42 -4.19
C ASP A 134 -9.12 2.13 -4.24
N LEU A 135 -10.42 2.27 -3.95
CA LEU A 135 -11.38 1.18 -3.88
C LEU A 135 -11.99 0.81 -5.24
N ASN A 136 -12.13 1.77 -6.15
CA ASN A 136 -12.68 1.53 -7.49
C ASN A 136 -11.64 0.80 -8.36
N MET A 137 -10.36 1.14 -8.22
CA MET A 137 -9.26 0.42 -8.91
C MET A 137 -9.21 -1.08 -8.53
N GLN A 138 -9.79 -1.49 -7.42
CA GLN A 138 -9.83 -2.89 -6.98
C GLN A 138 -10.84 -3.76 -7.76
N TYR A 139 -11.78 -3.18 -8.51
CA TYR A 139 -12.55 -3.94 -9.51
C TYR A 139 -11.69 -4.25 -10.74
N TYR A 140 -10.94 -3.27 -11.25
CA TYR A 140 -10.00 -3.44 -12.36
C TYR A 140 -8.90 -4.46 -12.04
N ILE A 141 -8.38 -4.48 -10.81
CA ILE A 141 -7.39 -5.48 -10.35
C ILE A 141 -7.96 -6.92 -10.33
N GLN A 142 -9.28 -7.11 -10.27
CA GLN A 142 -9.90 -8.44 -10.33
C GLN A 142 -10.01 -9.00 -11.76
N ASP A 143 -9.75 -8.19 -12.79
CA ASP A 143 -9.78 -8.59 -14.20
C ASP A 143 -8.40 -8.39 -14.84
N ARG A 144 -7.74 -9.48 -15.24
CA ARG A 144 -6.41 -9.43 -15.85
C ARG A 144 -6.40 -8.64 -17.16
N ARG A 145 -7.53 -8.54 -17.87
CA ARG A 145 -7.65 -7.74 -19.11
C ARG A 145 -7.47 -6.26 -18.82
N GLU A 146 -8.10 -5.78 -17.74
CA GLU A 146 -8.00 -4.39 -17.29
C GLU A 146 -6.64 -4.09 -16.66
N VAL A 147 -6.08 -5.03 -15.88
CA VAL A 147 -4.68 -4.93 -15.41
C VAL A 147 -3.73 -4.74 -16.60
N TYR A 148 -3.85 -5.55 -17.64
CA TYR A 148 -2.95 -5.50 -18.79
C TYR A 148 -3.15 -4.23 -19.63
N ARG A 149 -4.40 -3.78 -19.82
CA ARG A 149 -4.73 -2.50 -20.46
C ARG A 149 -4.06 -1.32 -19.75
N ILE A 150 -4.16 -1.26 -18.41
CA ILE A 150 -3.52 -0.20 -17.60
C ILE A 150 -1.99 -0.25 -17.71
N LEU A 151 -1.38 -1.46 -17.70
CA LEU A 151 0.07 -1.62 -17.90
C LEU A 151 0.53 -1.12 -19.27
N GLN A 152 -0.25 -1.37 -20.34
CA GLN A 152 0.02 -0.87 -21.69
C GLN A 152 -0.09 0.67 -21.78
N GLU A 153 -1.18 1.25 -21.26
CA GLU A 153 -1.44 2.69 -21.31
C GLU A 153 -0.36 3.51 -20.59
N GLU A 154 0.17 2.98 -19.47
CA GLU A 154 1.29 3.57 -18.73
C GLU A 154 2.66 3.35 -19.38
N GLY A 155 2.76 2.53 -20.43
CA GLY A 155 4.05 2.12 -21.00
C GLY A 155 4.93 1.39 -19.99
N ILE A 156 4.37 0.34 -19.39
CA ILE A 156 5.09 -0.65 -18.56
C ILE A 156 5.27 -1.91 -19.40
N GLU A 157 6.48 -2.46 -19.46
CA GLU A 157 6.73 -3.69 -20.23
C GLU A 157 6.03 -4.88 -19.56
N LEU A 158 5.33 -5.67 -20.37
CA LEU A 158 4.65 -6.93 -20.03
C LEU A 158 4.83 -7.92 -21.19
N PRO A 159 4.59 -9.24 -21.00
CA PRO A 159 4.66 -10.21 -22.10
C PRO A 159 3.67 -9.86 -23.22
N ARG A 160 4.00 -10.14 -24.49
CA ARG A 160 3.01 -10.02 -25.58
C ARG A 160 1.85 -10.97 -25.30
N TYR A 161 0.62 -10.50 -25.50
CA TYR A 161 -0.59 -11.24 -25.15
C TYR A 161 -1.76 -10.93 -26.08
N ALA A 162 -2.71 -11.87 -26.14
CA ALA A 162 -4.01 -11.69 -26.77
C ALA A 162 -5.14 -12.19 -25.84
N VAL A 163 -6.32 -11.56 -25.93
CA VAL A 163 -7.48 -11.89 -25.09
C VAL A 163 -8.50 -12.71 -25.88
N LEU A 164 -8.70 -13.96 -25.49
CA LEU A 164 -9.80 -14.79 -25.98
C LEU A 164 -11.02 -14.63 -25.06
N ASN A 165 -11.90 -13.71 -25.42
CA ASN A 165 -13.26 -13.68 -24.87
C ASN A 165 -14.08 -14.77 -25.56
N ARG A 166 -14.76 -15.61 -24.77
CA ARG A 166 -15.60 -16.72 -25.24
C ARG A 166 -16.99 -16.60 -24.63
N ASP A 167 -18.00 -16.61 -25.49
CA ASP A 167 -19.41 -16.66 -25.11
C ASP A 167 -19.71 -18.02 -24.41
N PRO A 168 -20.26 -18.04 -23.18
CA PRO A 168 -20.63 -19.28 -22.50
C PRO A 168 -21.73 -20.08 -23.23
N ASP A 169 -22.66 -19.40 -23.90
CA ASP A 169 -23.76 -20.03 -24.65
C ASP A 169 -23.30 -20.48 -26.05
N LYS A 170 -22.16 -19.96 -26.53
CA LYS A 170 -21.56 -20.26 -27.83
C LYS A 170 -20.03 -20.43 -27.77
N PRO A 171 -19.51 -21.48 -27.11
CA PRO A 171 -18.07 -21.64 -26.88
C PRO A 171 -17.24 -21.76 -28.17
N ASP A 172 -17.85 -22.22 -29.26
CA ASP A 172 -17.20 -22.49 -30.55
C ASP A 172 -17.22 -21.30 -31.54
N GLU A 173 -17.96 -20.20 -31.26
CA GLU A 173 -17.91 -18.97 -32.08
C GLU A 173 -16.71 -18.06 -31.74
N CYS A 174 -15.75 -18.53 -30.94
CA CYS A 174 -14.58 -17.75 -30.54
C CYS A 174 -13.41 -17.85 -31.54
N ASN A 175 -12.66 -16.75 -31.74
CA ASN A 175 -11.53 -16.65 -32.66
C ASN A 175 -10.26 -17.36 -32.11
N LEU A 176 -10.31 -18.68 -32.00
CA LEU A 176 -9.20 -19.53 -31.59
C LEU A 176 -8.95 -20.63 -32.63
N VAL A 177 -7.78 -20.62 -33.25
CA VAL A 177 -7.26 -21.78 -34.00
C VAL A 177 -6.18 -22.44 -33.16
N GLU A 178 -6.19 -23.76 -33.07
CA GLU A 178 -5.18 -24.55 -32.36
C GLU A 178 -4.45 -25.47 -33.35
N GLY A 179 -3.12 -25.38 -33.37
CA GLY A 179 -2.23 -26.33 -34.01
C GLY A 179 -1.50 -27.20 -32.99
N GLU A 180 -0.66 -28.11 -33.47
CA GLU A 180 0.11 -29.00 -32.59
C GLU A 180 1.02 -28.22 -31.63
N ASP A 181 1.80 -27.28 -32.17
CA ASP A 181 2.81 -26.50 -31.43
C ASP A 181 2.50 -24.99 -31.30
N HIS A 182 1.27 -24.56 -31.61
CA HIS A 182 0.87 -23.15 -31.49
C HIS A 182 -0.64 -22.96 -31.30
N VAL A 183 -1.03 -21.76 -30.88
CA VAL A 183 -2.40 -21.24 -31.06
C VAL A 183 -2.39 -19.93 -31.83
N GLU A 184 -3.50 -19.61 -32.48
CA GLU A 184 -3.78 -18.30 -33.07
C GLU A 184 -5.04 -17.73 -32.40
N VAL A 185 -4.92 -16.52 -31.84
CA VAL A 185 -5.95 -15.88 -31.00
C VAL A 185 -6.25 -14.51 -31.58
N ASN A 186 -7.44 -14.34 -32.16
CA ASN A 186 -7.82 -13.14 -32.94
C ASN A 186 -6.82 -12.77 -34.07
N GLY A 187 -6.10 -13.74 -34.63
CA GLY A 187 -5.04 -13.52 -35.64
C GLY A 187 -3.63 -13.36 -35.07
N GLU A 188 -3.44 -13.27 -33.74
CA GLU A 188 -2.11 -13.30 -33.12
C GLU A 188 -1.66 -14.72 -32.82
N MET A 189 -0.51 -15.11 -33.37
CA MET A 189 0.08 -16.44 -33.19
C MET A 189 0.95 -16.52 -31.92
N PHE A 190 0.81 -17.60 -31.15
CA PHE A 190 1.61 -17.93 -29.98
C PHE A 190 2.17 -19.35 -30.15
N GLN A 191 3.47 -19.45 -30.44
CA GLN A 191 4.20 -20.71 -30.49
C GLN A 191 4.40 -21.25 -29.05
N LYS A 192 4.44 -22.57 -28.88
CA LYS A 192 4.77 -23.17 -27.58
C LYS A 192 6.28 -23.00 -27.29
N PRO A 193 6.70 -22.61 -26.08
CA PRO A 193 5.84 -22.44 -24.90
C PRO A 193 5.08 -21.12 -24.84
N PHE A 194 3.81 -21.20 -24.41
CA PHE A 194 2.94 -20.06 -24.10
C PHE A 194 2.18 -20.29 -22.79
N VAL A 195 1.66 -19.22 -22.21
CA VAL A 195 0.90 -19.24 -20.94
C VAL A 195 -0.55 -18.87 -21.19
N GLU A 196 -1.48 -19.57 -20.54
CA GLU A 196 -2.92 -19.36 -20.61
C GLU A 196 -3.47 -19.02 -19.20
N LYS A 197 -3.82 -17.74 -19.00
CA LYS A 197 -4.31 -17.19 -17.74
C LYS A 197 -5.83 -16.99 -17.79
N PRO A 198 -6.61 -17.44 -16.78
CA PRO A 198 -8.02 -17.04 -16.64
C PRO A 198 -8.16 -15.52 -16.57
N VAL A 199 -9.16 -14.93 -17.23
CA VAL A 199 -9.37 -13.46 -17.17
C VAL A 199 -9.67 -12.96 -15.75
N CYS A 200 -10.25 -13.78 -14.88
CA CYS A 200 -10.42 -13.48 -13.47
C CYS A 200 -9.07 -13.60 -12.72
N ALA A 201 -8.63 -12.52 -12.06
CA ALA A 201 -7.37 -12.50 -11.32
C ALA A 201 -7.41 -13.35 -10.03
N GLU A 202 -8.58 -13.48 -9.38
CA GLU A 202 -8.76 -14.40 -8.24
C GLU A 202 -8.79 -15.88 -8.67
N ASP A 203 -8.88 -16.20 -9.97
CA ASP A 203 -8.58 -17.55 -10.47
C ASP A 203 -7.08 -17.70 -10.73
N HIS A 204 -6.50 -18.69 -10.05
CA HIS A 204 -5.07 -18.99 -10.03
C HIS A 204 -4.73 -20.23 -10.89
N ASN A 205 -5.69 -20.79 -11.64
CA ASN A 205 -5.47 -21.92 -12.55
C ASN A 205 -4.79 -21.47 -13.85
N VAL A 206 -3.54 -21.02 -13.75
CA VAL A 206 -2.71 -20.60 -14.89
C VAL A 206 -2.04 -21.82 -15.51
N TYR A 207 -2.21 -22.04 -16.81
CA TYR A 207 -1.63 -23.19 -17.50
C TYR A 207 -0.48 -22.74 -18.40
N ILE A 208 0.54 -23.57 -18.57
CA ILE A 208 1.69 -23.36 -19.47
C ILE A 208 1.75 -24.55 -20.41
N TYR A 209 1.79 -24.31 -21.70
CA TYR A 209 1.80 -25.36 -22.73
C TYR A 209 3.21 -25.54 -23.26
N TYR A 210 3.72 -26.78 -23.30
CA TYR A 210 5.08 -27.08 -23.75
C TYR A 210 5.09 -27.63 -25.18
N PRO A 211 6.14 -27.33 -25.98
CA PRO A 211 6.20 -27.80 -27.36
C PRO A 211 6.44 -29.31 -27.45
N THR A 212 6.03 -29.94 -28.55
CA THR A 212 6.28 -31.36 -28.85
C THR A 212 7.78 -31.68 -28.79
N THR A 213 8.64 -30.75 -29.20
CA THR A 213 10.11 -30.86 -29.09
C THR A 213 10.65 -30.97 -27.66
N ALA A 214 9.88 -30.53 -26.65
CA ALA A 214 10.18 -30.69 -25.22
C ALA A 214 9.40 -31.86 -24.56
N GLY A 215 8.68 -32.66 -25.35
CA GLY A 215 7.83 -33.76 -24.87
C GLY A 215 6.34 -33.43 -24.75
N GLY A 216 5.92 -32.20 -25.12
CA GLY A 216 4.52 -31.77 -25.10
C GLY A 216 3.93 -31.61 -23.70
N GLY A 217 2.60 -31.68 -23.62
CA GLY A 217 1.84 -31.55 -22.37
C GLY A 217 1.71 -30.11 -21.87
N SER A 218 1.32 -29.99 -20.60
CA SER A 218 1.08 -28.71 -19.93
C SER A 218 1.43 -28.74 -18.44
N GLN A 219 1.98 -27.64 -17.92
CA GLN A 219 2.12 -27.40 -16.49
C GLN A 219 0.89 -26.63 -15.99
N ARG A 220 0.20 -27.19 -15.00
CA ARG A 220 -1.03 -26.63 -14.43
C ARG A 220 -0.73 -26.04 -13.07
N LEU A 221 -0.61 -24.71 -13.00
CA LEU A 221 -0.38 -23.96 -11.77
C LEU A 221 -1.70 -23.85 -10.99
N PHE A 222 -1.59 -23.75 -9.67
CA PHE A 222 -2.73 -23.54 -8.79
C PHE A 222 -2.31 -22.85 -7.48
N ARG A 223 -3.29 -22.27 -6.78
CA ARG A 223 -3.08 -21.66 -5.46
C ARG A 223 -2.51 -22.72 -4.49
N LYS A 224 -1.25 -22.53 -4.08
CA LYS A 224 -0.43 -23.51 -3.34
C LYS A 224 -1.19 -24.37 -2.33
N ILE A 225 -1.11 -25.69 -2.51
CA ILE A 225 -1.63 -26.72 -1.59
C ILE A 225 -0.45 -27.49 -1.00
N GLY A 226 -0.23 -27.38 0.31
CA GLY A 226 0.86 -28.08 1.00
C GLY A 226 2.24 -27.73 0.41
N SER A 227 2.91 -28.73 -0.16
CA SER A 227 4.23 -28.62 -0.81
C SER A 227 4.16 -28.41 -2.34
N ARG A 228 2.97 -28.24 -2.93
CA ARG A 228 2.79 -28.09 -4.38
C ARG A 228 2.18 -26.74 -4.79
N SER A 229 2.70 -26.17 -5.87
CA SER A 229 2.19 -24.95 -6.54
C SER A 229 1.81 -25.18 -8.01
N SER A 230 2.23 -26.29 -8.61
CA SER A 230 1.77 -26.75 -9.92
C SER A 230 1.92 -28.27 -10.05
N VAL A 231 1.38 -28.82 -11.14
CA VAL A 231 1.54 -30.23 -11.53
C VAL A 231 1.62 -30.36 -13.06
N TYR A 232 2.43 -31.29 -13.56
CA TYR A 232 2.49 -31.64 -14.98
C TYR A 232 1.26 -32.45 -15.40
N SER A 233 0.83 -32.26 -16.65
CA SER A 233 -0.23 -33.00 -17.31
C SER A 233 0.20 -33.35 -18.74
N THR A 234 -0.14 -34.55 -19.21
CA THR A 234 0.08 -34.96 -20.61
C THR A 234 -0.88 -34.27 -21.60
N GLU A 235 -1.90 -33.57 -21.10
CA GLU A 235 -2.80 -32.78 -21.93
C GLU A 235 -2.04 -31.65 -22.62
N SER A 236 -2.10 -31.62 -23.95
CA SER A 236 -1.38 -30.66 -24.80
C SER A 236 -2.30 -29.60 -25.41
N SER A 237 -3.62 -29.72 -25.17
CA SER A 237 -4.69 -28.90 -25.76
C SER A 237 -5.19 -27.80 -24.81
N VAL A 238 -5.54 -26.63 -25.36
CA VAL A 238 -6.01 -25.44 -24.61
C VAL A 238 -7.47 -25.56 -24.13
N ARG A 239 -7.85 -24.75 -23.13
CA ARG A 239 -9.16 -24.88 -22.48
C ARG A 239 -10.30 -24.38 -23.38
N LYS A 240 -11.30 -25.24 -23.56
CA LYS A 240 -12.41 -25.06 -24.52
C LYS A 240 -13.62 -24.29 -23.95
N THR A 241 -13.68 -24.06 -22.65
CA THR A 241 -14.74 -23.28 -21.98
C THR A 241 -14.14 -22.18 -21.12
N GLY A 242 -14.87 -21.06 -20.93
CA GLY A 242 -14.34 -19.88 -20.25
C GLY A 242 -13.45 -18.99 -21.14
N SER A 243 -13.11 -17.80 -20.63
CA SER A 243 -12.31 -16.77 -21.32
C SER A 243 -10.89 -16.67 -20.73
N TYR A 244 -9.90 -16.43 -21.58
CA TYR A 244 -8.48 -16.50 -21.24
C TYR A 244 -7.65 -15.37 -21.86
N ILE A 245 -6.53 -15.04 -21.21
CA ILE A 245 -5.41 -14.34 -21.81
C ILE A 245 -4.37 -15.39 -22.21
N TYR A 246 -3.94 -15.36 -23.46
CA TYR A 246 -2.78 -16.09 -23.96
C TYR A 246 -1.59 -15.14 -24.04
N GLU A 247 -0.44 -15.53 -23.51
CA GLU A 247 0.78 -14.71 -23.52
C GLU A 247 2.04 -15.52 -23.83
N GLU A 248 3.08 -14.84 -24.31
CA GLU A 248 4.39 -15.45 -24.54
C GLU A 248 5.04 -15.92 -23.22
N PHE A 249 5.60 -17.13 -23.21
CA PHE A 249 6.35 -17.62 -22.05
C PHE A 249 7.71 -16.93 -21.96
N MET A 250 7.93 -16.18 -20.89
CA MET A 250 9.20 -15.46 -20.68
C MET A 250 10.25 -16.38 -20.03
N PRO A 251 11.40 -16.63 -20.68
CA PRO A 251 12.45 -17.47 -20.11
C PRO A 251 13.22 -16.72 -19.01
N THR A 252 12.87 -16.97 -17.75
CA THR A 252 13.60 -16.49 -16.57
C THR A 252 14.58 -17.53 -16.05
N ASP A 253 15.48 -17.14 -15.13
CA ASP A 253 16.39 -18.03 -14.39
C ASP A 253 15.67 -18.94 -13.36
N GLY A 254 14.47 -19.44 -13.70
CA GLY A 254 13.67 -20.33 -12.85
C GLY A 254 13.04 -19.66 -11.62
N THR A 255 13.01 -18.32 -11.55
CA THR A 255 12.44 -17.56 -10.43
C THR A 255 11.48 -16.46 -10.89
N ASP A 256 10.49 -16.17 -10.05
CA ASP A 256 9.64 -14.98 -10.17
C ASP A 256 10.14 -13.93 -9.16
N VAL A 257 10.27 -12.66 -9.56
CA VAL A 257 10.54 -11.55 -8.64
C VAL A 257 9.21 -10.99 -8.14
N LYS A 258 9.00 -10.96 -6.82
CA LYS A 258 7.77 -10.45 -6.20
C LYS A 258 8.08 -9.10 -5.55
N VAL A 259 7.43 -8.05 -6.03
CA VAL A 259 7.66 -6.65 -5.65
C VAL A 259 6.51 -6.15 -4.78
N TYR A 260 6.85 -5.36 -3.75
CA TYR A 260 5.93 -4.87 -2.73
C TYR A 260 6.18 -3.37 -2.48
N THR A 261 5.29 -2.50 -2.96
CA THR A 261 5.38 -1.05 -2.79
C THR A 261 4.81 -0.59 -1.45
N VAL A 262 5.29 0.56 -0.97
CA VAL A 262 4.65 1.35 0.09
C VAL A 262 4.78 2.82 -0.31
N GLY A 263 3.82 3.29 -1.10
CA GLY A 263 3.95 4.54 -1.85
C GLY A 263 4.85 4.39 -3.09
N PRO A 264 4.96 5.44 -3.92
CA PRO A 264 5.64 5.38 -5.21
C PRO A 264 7.16 5.18 -5.13
N ASP A 265 7.79 5.57 -4.01
CA ASP A 265 9.26 5.68 -3.90
C ASP A 265 9.90 4.61 -2.99
N TYR A 266 9.09 3.71 -2.41
CA TYR A 266 9.58 2.52 -1.70
C TYR A 266 9.06 1.24 -2.36
N ALA A 267 9.98 0.34 -2.69
CA ALA A 267 9.67 -1.00 -3.18
C ALA A 267 10.64 -2.02 -2.57
N HIS A 268 10.10 -3.02 -1.87
CA HIS A 268 10.83 -4.22 -1.45
C HIS A 268 10.67 -5.32 -2.50
N ALA A 269 11.69 -6.15 -2.73
CA ALA A 269 11.61 -7.26 -3.67
C ALA A 269 12.26 -8.54 -3.14
N GLU A 270 11.59 -9.66 -3.38
CA GLU A 270 12.06 -11.02 -3.07
C GLU A 270 11.79 -11.95 -4.26
N ALA A 271 12.78 -12.73 -4.67
CA ALA A 271 12.61 -13.78 -5.67
C ALA A 271 12.21 -15.10 -4.99
N ARG A 272 11.40 -15.89 -5.67
CA ARG A 272 11.08 -17.28 -5.28
C ARG A 272 11.11 -18.19 -6.50
N LYS A 273 11.31 -19.49 -6.29
CA LYS A 273 11.25 -20.49 -7.35
C LYS A 273 9.93 -20.41 -8.12
N SER A 274 10.02 -20.32 -9.43
CA SER A 274 8.85 -20.20 -10.29
C SER A 274 8.00 -21.49 -10.25
N PRO A 275 6.66 -21.39 -10.12
CA PRO A 275 5.79 -22.55 -10.22
C PRO A 275 5.71 -23.12 -11.65
N ALA A 276 6.32 -22.46 -12.64
CA ALA A 276 6.49 -22.97 -14.01
C ALA A 276 7.50 -24.14 -14.12
N LEU A 277 8.27 -24.43 -13.07
CA LEU A 277 9.20 -25.56 -13.00
C LEU A 277 8.49 -26.83 -12.46
N ASP A 278 9.17 -27.63 -11.63
CA ASP A 278 8.69 -28.88 -11.06
C ASP A 278 7.42 -28.80 -10.16
N GLY A 279 6.93 -27.59 -9.88
CA GLY A 279 5.80 -27.33 -8.98
C GLY A 279 6.03 -27.70 -7.51
N LYS A 280 7.27 -28.02 -7.11
CA LYS A 280 7.65 -28.37 -5.74
C LYS A 280 8.11 -27.12 -5.00
N VAL A 281 7.35 -26.73 -3.99
CA VAL A 281 7.61 -25.56 -3.17
C VAL A 281 8.79 -25.83 -2.23
N GLU A 282 9.89 -25.13 -2.47
CA GLU A 282 11.10 -25.21 -1.65
C GLU A 282 10.89 -24.53 -0.29
N ARG A 283 11.45 -25.17 0.74
CA ARG A 283 11.26 -24.77 2.14
C ARG A 283 12.56 -24.82 2.92
N ASP A 284 12.70 -23.89 3.86
CA ASP A 284 13.80 -23.86 4.82
C ASP A 284 13.62 -24.90 5.95
N SER A 285 14.58 -24.95 6.88
CA SER A 285 14.56 -25.82 8.05
C SER A 285 13.42 -25.52 9.04
N GLU A 286 12.82 -24.33 8.99
CA GLU A 286 11.62 -23.96 9.74
C GLU A 286 10.32 -24.26 8.96
N GLY A 287 10.43 -24.86 7.76
CA GLY A 287 9.31 -25.17 6.89
C GLY A 287 8.67 -23.95 6.20
N LYS A 288 9.27 -22.76 6.25
CA LYS A 288 8.79 -21.58 5.51
C LYS A 288 9.22 -21.69 4.05
N GLU A 289 8.52 -20.99 3.17
CA GLU A 289 8.82 -20.94 1.72
C GLU A 289 10.10 -20.12 1.47
N VAL A 290 11.07 -20.70 0.76
CA VAL A 290 12.37 -20.06 0.49
C VAL A 290 12.20 -18.78 -0.33
N ARG A 291 12.99 -17.76 0.02
CA ARG A 291 13.00 -16.43 -0.57
C ARG A 291 14.44 -15.96 -0.74
N TYR A 292 14.73 -15.34 -1.87
CA TYR A 292 16.03 -14.73 -2.14
C TYR A 292 15.85 -13.20 -2.17
N PRO A 293 16.71 -12.41 -1.48
CA PRO A 293 16.60 -10.96 -1.51
C PRO A 293 16.92 -10.43 -2.91
N VAL A 294 16.09 -9.53 -3.44
CA VAL A 294 16.29 -8.94 -4.77
C VAL A 294 16.54 -7.44 -4.66
N MET A 295 17.66 -6.99 -5.23
CA MET A 295 17.87 -5.58 -5.52
C MET A 295 17.20 -5.24 -6.85
N LEU A 296 16.29 -4.28 -6.83
CA LEU A 296 15.68 -3.70 -8.03
C LEU A 296 16.65 -2.69 -8.68
N SER A 297 16.80 -2.80 -9.99
CA SER A 297 17.47 -1.81 -10.84
C SER A 297 16.72 -0.47 -10.86
N ALA A 298 17.35 0.58 -11.40
CA ALA A 298 16.71 1.89 -11.56
C ALA A 298 15.43 1.81 -12.43
N MET A 299 15.43 0.97 -13.48
CA MET A 299 14.26 0.79 -14.33
C MET A 299 13.13 0.05 -13.62
N GLU A 300 13.43 -1.01 -12.86
CA GLU A 300 12.39 -1.75 -12.11
C GLU A 300 11.81 -0.92 -10.95
N LYS A 301 12.59 -0.01 -10.36
CA LYS A 301 12.07 1.00 -9.41
C LYS A 301 11.11 1.98 -10.10
N LEU A 302 11.42 2.41 -11.32
CA LEU A 302 10.50 3.24 -12.12
C LEU A 302 9.22 2.46 -12.49
N MET A 303 9.32 1.16 -12.82
CA MET A 303 8.14 0.30 -13.00
C MET A 303 7.31 0.21 -11.72
N ALA A 304 7.94 -0.01 -10.56
CA ALA A 304 7.23 -0.05 -9.27
C ALA A 304 6.51 1.27 -8.95
N ARG A 305 7.16 2.42 -9.23
CA ARG A 305 6.55 3.74 -9.14
C ARG A 305 5.34 3.89 -10.05
N LYS A 306 5.44 3.50 -11.33
CA LYS A 306 4.30 3.53 -12.27
C LYS A 306 3.15 2.64 -11.78
N VAL A 307 3.40 1.38 -11.43
CA VAL A 307 2.37 0.43 -10.95
C VAL A 307 1.65 0.98 -9.71
N CYS A 308 2.38 1.52 -8.73
CA CYS A 308 1.78 2.10 -7.52
C CYS A 308 0.83 3.26 -7.84
N LEU A 309 1.24 4.17 -8.73
CA LEU A 309 0.47 5.37 -9.11
C LEU A 309 -0.73 5.02 -10.02
N ALA A 310 -0.51 4.23 -11.06
CA ALA A 310 -1.52 3.88 -12.06
C ALA A 310 -2.70 3.11 -11.48
N PHE A 311 -2.40 2.11 -10.64
CA PHE A 311 -3.42 1.34 -9.91
C PHE A 311 -3.92 2.08 -8.65
N LYS A 312 -3.33 3.23 -8.30
CA LYS A 312 -3.63 4.04 -7.10
C LYS A 312 -3.61 3.21 -5.81
N GLN A 313 -2.66 2.28 -5.71
CA GLN A 313 -2.49 1.38 -4.58
C GLN A 313 -1.18 1.74 -3.87
N THR A 314 -1.24 2.51 -2.77
CA THR A 314 -0.02 2.85 -1.99
C THR A 314 0.70 1.58 -1.56
N VAL A 315 -0.05 0.65 -0.95
CA VAL A 315 0.44 -0.72 -0.71
C VAL A 315 0.03 -1.59 -1.90
N CYS A 316 0.99 -2.00 -2.72
CA CYS A 316 0.74 -2.85 -3.89
C CYS A 316 1.75 -4.00 -3.99
N GLY A 317 1.26 -5.21 -4.23
CA GLY A 317 2.08 -6.35 -4.67
C GLY A 317 1.95 -6.57 -6.17
N PHE A 318 3.07 -6.80 -6.87
CA PHE A 318 3.07 -7.22 -8.27
C PHE A 318 4.21 -8.20 -8.56
N ASP A 319 4.03 -9.03 -9.58
CA ASP A 319 4.99 -10.05 -10.00
C ASP A 319 5.70 -9.62 -11.29
N LEU A 320 7.02 -9.87 -11.31
CA LEU A 320 7.94 -9.40 -12.32
C LEU A 320 8.83 -10.56 -12.82
N LEU A 321 8.94 -10.69 -14.14
CA LEU A 321 9.77 -11.67 -14.83
C LEU A 321 11.01 -10.98 -15.40
N ARG A 322 12.20 -11.45 -15.00
CA ARG A 322 13.48 -11.03 -15.59
C ARG A 322 13.83 -12.01 -16.70
N ALA A 323 13.83 -11.54 -17.95
CA ALA A 323 14.08 -12.35 -19.14
C ALA A 323 14.75 -11.50 -20.23
N ASN A 324 15.64 -12.09 -21.02
CA ASN A 324 16.28 -11.44 -22.18
C ASN A 324 16.90 -10.05 -21.89
N GLY A 325 17.46 -9.85 -20.69
CA GLY A 325 18.04 -8.56 -20.25
C GLY A 325 17.02 -7.46 -19.92
N ARG A 326 15.72 -7.77 -19.94
CA ARG A 326 14.60 -6.88 -19.61
C ARG A 326 13.83 -7.38 -18.39
N SER A 327 12.82 -6.60 -17.99
CA SER A 327 11.93 -6.89 -16.87
C SER A 327 10.49 -6.64 -17.30
N TYR A 328 9.60 -7.56 -16.98
CA TYR A 328 8.21 -7.56 -17.46
C TYR A 328 7.26 -7.78 -16.29
N VAL A 329 6.21 -6.95 -16.14
CA VAL A 329 5.16 -7.19 -15.15
C VAL A 329 4.20 -8.25 -15.69
N CYS A 330 3.90 -9.28 -14.90
CA CYS A 330 3.07 -10.41 -15.33
C CYS A 330 1.85 -10.68 -14.45
N ASP A 331 1.75 -10.03 -13.28
CA ASP A 331 0.55 -9.99 -12.45
C ASP A 331 0.56 -8.78 -11.51
N VAL A 332 -0.61 -8.19 -11.21
CA VAL A 332 -0.75 -7.08 -10.24
C VAL A 332 -1.83 -7.46 -9.23
N ASN A 333 -1.45 -7.60 -7.97
CA ASN A 333 -2.26 -8.23 -6.92
C ASN A 333 -3.02 -7.21 -6.04
N GLY A 334 -2.79 -5.91 -6.21
CA GLY A 334 -3.27 -4.90 -5.28
C GLY A 334 -2.66 -5.07 -3.87
N PHE A 335 -3.43 -4.82 -2.82
CA PHE A 335 -2.93 -4.76 -1.44
C PHE A 335 -2.24 -6.07 -0.98
N SER A 336 -0.93 -6.00 -0.74
CA SER A 336 -0.11 -7.14 -0.35
C SER A 336 1.08 -6.70 0.50
N PHE A 337 1.32 -7.38 1.62
CA PHE A 337 2.48 -7.17 2.50
C PHE A 337 3.51 -8.29 2.37
N VAL A 338 4.79 -7.92 2.48
CA VAL A 338 5.92 -8.86 2.68
C VAL A 338 5.71 -9.64 3.98
N LYS A 339 6.29 -10.84 4.08
CA LYS A 339 6.16 -11.71 5.25
C LYS A 339 7.53 -12.07 5.82
N ASN A 340 7.62 -12.05 7.15
CA ASN A 340 8.81 -12.41 7.92
C ASN A 340 10.02 -11.46 7.77
N SER A 341 9.79 -10.21 7.34
CA SER A 341 10.83 -9.18 7.30
C SER A 341 10.49 -8.08 8.31
N MET A 342 11.22 -8.02 9.43
CA MET A 342 11.00 -6.98 10.45
C MET A 342 11.27 -5.58 9.88
N LYS A 343 12.37 -5.41 9.15
CA LYS A 343 12.68 -4.15 8.45
C LYS A 343 11.55 -3.69 7.54
N TYR A 344 10.87 -4.59 6.82
CA TYR A 344 9.71 -4.19 6.01
C TYR A 344 8.55 -3.71 6.89
N TYR A 345 8.28 -4.33 8.05
CA TYR A 345 7.25 -3.84 8.96
C TYR A 345 7.61 -2.47 9.56
N ASP A 346 8.89 -2.26 9.90
CA ASP A 346 9.42 -0.98 10.40
C ASP A 346 9.31 0.12 9.32
N ASP A 347 9.82 -0.15 8.11
CA ASP A 347 9.76 0.76 6.95
C ASP A 347 8.31 1.08 6.56
N CYS A 348 7.47 0.05 6.41
CA CYS A 348 6.09 0.18 5.94
C CYS A 348 5.23 0.97 6.92
N ALA A 349 5.29 0.66 8.22
CA ALA A 349 4.56 1.42 9.23
C ALA A 349 5.03 2.88 9.29
N LYS A 350 6.33 3.13 9.18
CA LYS A 350 6.87 4.50 9.16
C LYS A 350 6.42 5.30 7.94
N ILE A 351 6.44 4.69 6.75
CA ILE A 351 5.99 5.36 5.52
C ILE A 351 4.49 5.62 5.55
N LEU A 352 3.68 4.65 5.98
CA LEU A 352 2.23 4.83 6.11
C LEU A 352 1.88 5.91 7.14
N GLY A 353 2.53 5.93 8.31
CA GLY A 353 2.35 6.98 9.31
C GLY A 353 2.71 8.37 8.77
N ASN A 354 3.85 8.50 8.09
CA ASN A 354 4.25 9.75 7.44
C ASN A 354 3.23 10.23 6.39
N ILE A 355 2.72 9.33 5.54
CA ILE A 355 1.68 9.64 4.53
C ILE A 355 0.40 10.15 5.20
N VAL A 356 -0.04 9.51 6.29
CA VAL A 356 -1.22 9.92 7.07
C VAL A 356 -1.03 11.32 7.68
N MET A 357 0.11 11.57 8.34
CA MET A 357 0.41 12.87 8.95
C MET A 357 0.47 14.00 7.91
N GLN A 358 1.15 13.79 6.78
CA GLN A 358 1.28 14.79 5.72
C GLN A 358 -0.06 15.17 5.08
N LEU A 359 -0.95 14.19 4.90
CA LEU A 359 -2.25 14.40 4.25
C LEU A 359 -3.32 14.90 5.23
N GLY A 360 -3.19 14.63 6.53
CA GLY A 360 -3.94 15.34 7.58
C GLY A 360 -3.68 16.84 7.54
N GLN A 361 -2.40 17.25 7.61
CA GLN A 361 -1.99 18.66 7.58
C GLN A 361 -2.49 19.43 6.34
N HIS A 362 -2.54 18.78 5.17
CA HIS A 362 -3.13 19.37 3.97
C HIS A 362 -4.65 19.57 4.07
N ASN A 363 -5.38 18.60 4.64
CA ASN A 363 -6.81 18.73 4.88
C ASN A 363 -7.13 19.81 5.93
N ASP A 364 -6.38 19.86 7.03
CA ASP A 364 -6.55 20.89 8.07
C ASP A 364 -6.33 22.29 7.49
N CYS A 365 -5.30 22.49 6.67
CA CYS A 365 -5.04 23.76 5.97
C CYS A 365 -6.19 24.14 5.02
N GLU A 366 -6.72 23.20 4.22
CA GLU A 366 -7.90 23.45 3.39
C GLU A 366 -9.16 23.76 4.23
N ILE A 367 -9.35 23.10 5.37
CA ILE A 367 -10.47 23.34 6.29
C ILE A 367 -10.35 24.72 6.94
N GLU A 368 -9.15 25.12 7.35
CA GLU A 368 -8.87 26.44 7.93
C GLU A 368 -9.08 27.58 6.91
N GLU A 369 -8.63 27.39 5.66
CA GLU A 369 -8.88 28.35 4.58
C GLU A 369 -10.39 28.49 4.29
N LYS A 370 -11.15 27.38 4.32
CA LYS A 370 -12.62 27.37 4.17
C LYS A 370 -13.33 28.00 5.37
N LYS A 371 -12.88 27.76 6.61
CA LYS A 371 -13.37 28.42 7.84
C LYS A 371 -13.13 29.94 7.76
N SER A 372 -11.93 30.37 7.37
CA SER A 372 -11.57 31.79 7.22
C SER A 372 -12.46 32.49 6.18
N LYS A 373 -12.69 31.87 5.01
CA LYS A 373 -13.63 32.38 3.99
C LYS A 373 -15.08 32.46 4.50
N LEU A 374 -15.52 31.50 5.32
CA LEU A 374 -16.86 31.52 5.92
C LEU A 374 -17.01 32.63 6.97
N GLU A 375 -16.01 32.82 7.84
CA GLU A 375 -16.05 33.86 8.88
C GLU A 375 -15.91 35.27 8.29
N GLN A 376 -15.17 35.44 7.19
CA GLN A 376 -15.18 36.67 6.38
C GLN A 376 -16.57 36.93 5.79
N LEU A 377 -17.23 35.92 5.20
CA LEU A 377 -18.58 36.05 4.65
C LEU A 377 -19.60 36.43 5.74
N LYS A 378 -19.54 35.77 6.89
CA LYS A 378 -20.35 36.08 8.07
C LYS A 378 -20.12 37.51 8.54
N THR A 379 -18.86 37.92 8.72
CA THR A 379 -18.49 39.29 9.11
C THR A 379 -19.07 40.34 8.15
N VAL A 380 -19.01 40.10 6.84
CA VAL A 380 -19.60 41.00 5.82
C VAL A 380 -21.13 41.06 5.95
N LEU A 381 -21.80 39.93 6.20
CA LEU A 381 -23.26 39.87 6.39
C LEU A 381 -23.72 40.54 7.70
N GLU A 382 -22.95 40.41 8.78
CA GLU A 382 -23.23 41.00 10.09
C GLU A 382 -22.94 42.51 10.13
N MET A 383 -21.88 42.98 9.45
CA MET A 383 -21.55 44.41 9.37
C MET A 383 -22.43 45.19 8.39
N TYR A 384 -22.88 44.57 7.29
CA TYR A 384 -23.61 45.25 6.21
C TYR A 384 -25.02 44.68 6.02
N GLY A 385 -25.86 44.83 7.04
CA GLY A 385 -27.27 44.41 7.06
C GLY A 385 -28.20 45.00 5.97
N HIS A 386 -27.67 45.80 5.03
CA HIS A 386 -28.31 46.12 3.75
C HIS A 386 -27.28 46.32 2.63
N PHE A 387 -27.37 45.54 1.55
CA PHE A 387 -26.54 45.71 0.35
C PHE A 387 -26.98 46.94 -0.49
N SER A 388 -26.23 48.04 -0.36
CA SER A 388 -26.32 49.24 -1.22
C SER A 388 -25.05 49.44 -2.06
N GLY A 389 -24.88 48.62 -3.11
CA GLY A 389 -23.72 48.70 -4.01
C GLY A 389 -23.93 47.94 -5.32
N ILE A 390 -22.99 48.11 -6.26
CA ILE A 390 -23.10 47.63 -7.65
C ILE A 390 -23.12 46.09 -7.75
N ASN A 391 -22.54 45.37 -6.78
CA ASN A 391 -22.44 43.90 -6.75
C ASN A 391 -23.76 43.18 -6.38
N ARG A 392 -24.90 43.61 -6.94
CA ARG A 392 -26.19 42.90 -6.85
C ARG A 392 -26.20 41.63 -7.71
N LYS A 393 -25.45 40.58 -7.31
CA LYS A 393 -25.66 39.17 -7.68
C LYS A 393 -24.72 38.21 -6.92
N VAL A 394 -24.99 38.01 -5.63
CA VAL A 394 -24.65 36.76 -4.94
C VAL A 394 -25.95 35.99 -4.71
N GLN A 395 -26.31 35.09 -5.64
CA GLN A 395 -27.47 34.21 -5.45
C GLN A 395 -27.01 32.96 -4.69
N LEU A 396 -27.15 32.99 -3.36
CA LEU A 396 -27.06 31.80 -2.53
C LEU A 396 -28.35 30.97 -2.71
N THR A 397 -28.28 29.92 -3.52
CA THR A 397 -29.37 28.95 -3.65
C THR A 397 -29.34 27.99 -2.47
N TYR A 398 -30.21 28.20 -1.49
CA TYR A 398 -30.42 27.24 -0.41
C TYR A 398 -30.99 25.93 -0.98
N LEU A 399 -30.32 24.81 -0.71
CA LEU A 399 -30.76 23.47 -1.02
C LEU A 399 -31.09 22.75 0.29
N PRO A 400 -32.38 22.60 0.67
CA PRO A 400 -32.76 21.99 1.95
C PRO A 400 -32.32 20.52 2.06
N HIS A 401 -32.19 19.85 0.92
CA HIS A 401 -31.76 18.46 0.79
C HIS A 401 -30.65 18.40 -0.26
N GLY A 402 -29.45 17.97 0.14
CA GLY A 402 -28.28 17.95 -0.71
C GLY A 402 -28.32 16.83 -1.76
N GLN A 403 -28.80 17.15 -2.96
CA GLN A 403 -28.57 16.33 -4.15
C GLN A 403 -27.46 16.96 -5.02
N PRO A 404 -26.52 16.16 -5.55
CA PRO A 404 -25.55 16.66 -6.52
C PRO A 404 -26.26 17.04 -7.82
N LYS A 405 -25.76 18.08 -8.51
CA LYS A 405 -26.15 18.34 -9.89
C LYS A 405 -25.63 17.20 -10.76
N THR A 406 -26.50 16.63 -11.58
CA THR A 406 -26.12 15.76 -12.69
C THR A 406 -25.41 16.57 -13.78
N SER A 407 -24.20 16.13 -14.11
CA SER A 407 -23.41 16.48 -15.29
C SER A 407 -22.57 15.26 -15.65
#